data_AF-A0A168GTB5-F1
#
_entry.id   AF-A0A168GTB5-F1
#
_cell.length_a   1.000
_cell.length_b   1.000
_cell.length_c   1.000
_cell.angle_alpha   90.00
_cell.angle_beta   90.00
_cell.angle_gamma   90.00
#
_symmetry.space_group_name_H-M   'P 1'
#
loop_
_entity.id
_entity.type
_entity.pdbx_description
1 polymer ?
#
loop_
_entity_poly.entity_id
_entity_poly.type
_entity_poly.pdbx_seq_one_letter_code
_entity_poly.pdbx_strand_id
1 'polypeptide(L)'
;RPPHSYASLIAQAILTSRDQRLTLREIYEWVQTRYPHLYEANETGWQNTIRHNLSLNRCFRKLPRLSQDNTGKGKGSKGGYWTVD
;
A
#
# COMPACT_ATOMS: atom_id res chain seq x y z
N ARG A 1 17.29 -10.05 -9.20
CA ARG A 1 16.66 -9.97 -7.86
C ARG A 1 16.68 -8.51 -7.45
N PRO A 2 15.55 -7.85 -7.18
CA PRO A 2 15.55 -6.46 -6.74
C PRO A 2 16.39 -6.34 -5.45
N PRO A 3 17.14 -5.24 -5.24
CA PRO A 3 18.01 -5.06 -4.07
C PRO A 3 17.23 -4.82 -2.76
N HIS A 4 15.91 -4.74 -2.81
CA HIS A 4 15.06 -4.39 -1.66
C HIS A 4 14.00 -5.45 -1.40
N SER A 5 13.78 -5.73 -0.11
CA SER A 5 12.65 -6.55 0.33
C SER A 5 11.32 -5.82 0.09
N TYR A 6 10.22 -6.57 -0.03
CA TYR A 6 8.89 -5.96 -0.15
C TYR A 6 8.56 -5.06 1.05
N ALA A 7 8.98 -5.43 2.27
CA ALA A 7 8.85 -4.57 3.45
C ALA A 7 9.62 -3.24 3.27
N SER A 8 10.85 -3.29 2.76
CA SER A 8 11.63 -2.07 2.49
C SER A 8 10.96 -1.19 1.44
N LEU A 9 10.38 -1.77 0.37
CA LEU A 9 9.67 -1.02 -0.67
C LEU A 9 8.42 -0.34 -0.11
N ILE A 10 7.62 -1.06 0.66
CA ILE A 10 6.42 -0.51 1.31
C ILE A 10 6.79 0.62 2.27
N ALA A 11 7.83 0.42 3.10
CA ALA A 11 8.29 1.43 4.03
C ALA A 11 8.77 2.69 3.31
N GLN A 12 9.56 2.55 2.24
CA GLN A 12 9.98 3.70 1.41
C GLN A 12 8.78 4.42 0.79
N ALA A 13 7.79 3.71 0.26
CA ALA A 13 6.58 4.32 -0.29
C ALA A 13 5.86 5.18 0.75
N ILE A 14 5.62 4.61 1.94
CA ILE A 14 4.91 5.31 3.01
C ILE A 14 5.73 6.50 3.53
N LEU A 15 7.02 6.31 3.84
CA LEU A 15 7.86 7.33 4.45
C LEU A 15 8.17 8.50 3.50
N THR A 16 8.15 8.27 2.18
CA THR A 16 8.30 9.35 1.18
C THR A 16 6.99 10.10 0.88
N SER A 17 5.85 9.59 1.36
CA SER A 17 4.58 10.30 1.23
C SER A 17 4.50 11.48 2.22
N ARG A 18 3.87 12.58 1.79
CA ARG A 18 3.72 13.80 2.60
C ARG A 18 3.05 13.55 3.95
N ASP A 19 2.05 12.67 3.96
CA ASP A 19 1.24 12.37 5.14
C ASP A 19 1.75 11.14 5.92
N GLN A 20 2.88 10.57 5.52
CA GLN A 20 3.45 9.31 6.04
C GLN A 20 2.41 8.18 6.11
N ARG A 21 1.48 8.17 5.17
CA ARG A 21 0.42 7.17 5.06
C ARG A 21 0.00 7.04 3.60
N LEU A 22 -0.23 5.81 3.15
CA LEU A 22 -0.69 5.52 1.80
C LEU A 22 -1.75 4.43 1.82
N THR A 23 -2.68 4.49 0.89
CA THR A 23 -3.60 3.40 0.60
C THR A 23 -2.87 2.27 -0.13
N LEU A 24 -3.45 1.07 -0.11
CA LEU A 24 -2.90 -0.08 -0.85
C LEU A 24 -2.68 0.22 -2.34
N ARG A 25 -3.60 0.98 -2.94
CA ARG A 25 -3.51 1.38 -4.35
C ARG A 25 -2.32 2.32 -4.59
N GLU A 26 -2.15 3.32 -3.74
CA GLU A 26 -1.02 4.26 -3.88
C GLU A 26 0.33 3.56 -3.67
N ILE A 27 0.39 2.52 -2.81
CA ILE A 27 1.59 1.67 -2.68
C ILE A 27 1.88 0.95 -4.00
N TYR A 28 0.87 0.40 -4.67
CA TYR A 28 1.05 -0.24 -5.98
C TYR A 28 1.56 0.76 -7.03
N GLU A 29 0.97 1.96 -7.08
CA GLU A 29 1.33 3.01 -8.03
C GLU A 29 2.77 3.51 -7.78
N TRP A 30 3.17 3.68 -6.52
CA TRP A 30 4.54 4.05 -6.16
C TRP A 30 5.56 3.01 -6.60
N VAL A 31 5.29 1.72 -6.35
CA VAL A 31 6.18 0.61 -6.71
C VAL A 31 6.34 0.51 -8.24
N GLN A 32 5.23 0.62 -8.98
CA GLN A 32 5.23 0.65 -10.45
C GLN A 32 6.01 1.85 -11.02
N THR A 33 5.81 3.03 -10.43
CA THR A 33 6.50 4.26 -10.88
C THR A 33 8.00 4.17 -10.63
N ARG A 34 8.42 3.54 -9.53
CA ARG A 34 9.83 3.43 -9.15
C ARG A 34 10.57 2.33 -9.92
N TYR A 35 9.91 1.21 -10.22
CA TYR A 35 10.51 0.07 -10.93
C TYR A 35 9.56 -0.50 -11.99
N PRO A 36 9.30 0.25 -13.08
CA PRO A 36 8.27 -0.12 -14.07
C PRO A 36 8.54 -1.45 -14.79
N HIS A 37 9.82 -1.83 -14.94
CA HIS A 37 10.22 -3.08 -15.59
C HIS A 37 10.18 -4.31 -14.67
N LEU A 38 10.02 -4.12 -13.35
CA LEU A 38 10.05 -5.21 -12.36
C LEU A 38 8.68 -5.51 -11.75
N TYR A 39 7.76 -4.54 -11.79
CA TYR A 39 6.44 -4.65 -11.18
C TYR A 39 5.38 -4.17 -12.16
N GLU A 40 4.99 -5.03 -13.08
CA GLU A 40 3.97 -4.69 -14.08
C GLU A 40 2.56 -4.71 -13.48
N ALA A 41 1.68 -3.85 -13.99
CA ALA A 41 0.30 -3.72 -13.50
C ALA A 41 -0.54 -5.00 -13.68
N ASN A 42 -0.26 -5.75 -14.75
CA ASN A 42 -0.91 -7.01 -15.10
C ASN A 42 -0.48 -8.18 -14.19
N GLU A 43 0.64 -8.03 -13.47
CA GLU A 43 1.20 -9.09 -12.65
C GLU A 43 0.59 -9.06 -11.24
N THR A 44 -0.13 -10.13 -10.89
CA THR A 44 -0.82 -10.23 -9.60
C THR A 44 0.08 -10.79 -8.49
N GLY A 45 1.21 -11.41 -8.84
CA GLY A 45 2.13 -12.07 -7.92
C GLY A 45 2.71 -11.11 -6.89
N TRP A 46 3.37 -10.06 -7.34
CA TRP A 46 3.97 -9.06 -6.45
C TRP A 46 2.92 -8.29 -5.64
N GLN A 47 1.74 -8.00 -6.22
CA GLN A 47 0.64 -7.34 -5.50
C GLN A 47 0.15 -8.20 -4.33
N ASN A 48 0.11 -9.53 -4.50
CA ASN A 48 -0.23 -10.44 -3.43
C ASN A 48 0.82 -10.43 -2.33
N THR A 49 2.10 -10.40 -2.71
CA THR A 49 3.20 -10.30 -1.75
C THR A 49 3.17 -8.98 -0.98
N ILE A 50 2.79 -7.85 -1.61
CA ILE A 50 2.60 -6.57 -0.91
C ILE A 50 1.49 -6.67 0.14
N ARG A 51 0.30 -7.20 -0.21
CA ARG A 51 -0.81 -7.38 0.73
C ARG A 51 -0.44 -8.27 1.92
N HIS A 52 0.28 -9.36 1.63
CA HIS A 52 0.81 -10.26 2.66
C HIS A 52 1.77 -9.53 3.60
N ASN A 53 2.73 -8.76 3.06
CA ASN A 53 3.71 -8.03 3.87
C ASN A 53 3.08 -6.95 4.74
N LEU A 54 2.05 -6.24 4.23
CA LEU A 54 1.31 -5.25 5.01
C LEU A 54 0.60 -5.87 6.23
N SER A 55 0.17 -7.13 6.14
CA SER A 55 -0.53 -7.81 7.23
C SER A 55 0.41 -8.57 8.17
N LEU A 56 1.53 -9.08 7.64
CA LEU A 56 2.49 -9.91 8.37
C LEU A 56 3.45 -9.07 9.22
N ASN A 57 3.95 -7.95 8.68
CA ASN A 57 4.98 -7.17 9.35
C ASN A 57 4.36 -6.17 10.33
N ARG A 58 4.77 -6.25 11.61
CA ARG A 58 4.27 -5.39 12.69
C ARG A 58 4.56 -3.90 12.49
N CYS A 59 5.55 -3.57 11.66
CA CYS A 59 5.88 -2.19 11.32
C CYS A 59 4.79 -1.49 10.51
N PHE A 60 3.86 -2.22 9.89
CA PHE A 60 2.76 -1.61 9.13
C PHE A 60 1.46 -1.70 9.91
N ARG A 61 0.83 -0.55 10.14
CA ARG A 61 -0.47 -0.47 10.78
C ARG A 61 -1.52 0.13 9.84
N LYS A 62 -2.72 -0.44 9.87
CA LYS A 62 -3.86 0.04 9.08
C LYS A 62 -4.60 1.11 9.87
N LEU A 63 -4.70 2.32 9.32
CA LEU A 63 -5.50 3.40 9.87
C LEU A 63 -6.94 3.35 9.31
N PRO A 64 -7.95 3.60 10.15
CA PRO A 64 -9.30 3.81 9.67
C PRO A 64 -9.34 5.05 8.79
N ARG A 65 -10.15 5.01 7.72
CA ARG A 65 -10.53 6.24 7.03
C ARG A 65 -11.63 6.90 7.86
N LEU A 66 -11.44 8.17 8.22
CA LEU A 66 -12.51 8.99 8.77
C LEU A 66 -13.65 8.96 7.76
N SER A 67 -14.67 8.15 8.04
CA SER A 67 -15.89 8.07 7.26
C SER A 67 -16.71 9.33 7.55
N GLN A 68 -16.24 10.46 7.05
CA GLN A 68 -17.08 11.65 7.01
C GLN A 68 -17.89 11.61 5.72
N ASP A 69 -18.80 10.65 5.64
CA ASP A 69 -19.97 10.76 4.79
C ASP A 69 -21.09 9.88 5.34
N ASN A 70 -22.00 10.52 6.08
CA ASN A 70 -23.28 9.98 6.51
C ASN A 70 -24.30 9.94 5.35
N THR A 71 -23.89 9.86 4.09
CA THR A 71 -24.80 9.57 2.99
C THR A 71 -24.73 8.10 2.64
N GLY A 72 -25.73 7.37 3.13
CA GLY A 72 -25.92 5.96 2.83
C GLY A 72 -26.05 5.73 1.33
N LYS A 73 -24.94 5.35 0.69
CA LYS A 73 -24.92 4.60 -0.58
C LYS A 73 -23.67 3.74 -0.68
N GLY A 74 -23.87 2.43 -0.57
CA GLY A 74 -23.24 1.46 -1.47
C GLY A 74 -21.84 0.94 -1.13
N LYS A 75 -21.79 -0.34 -0.73
CA LYS A 75 -20.77 -1.33 -1.13
C LYS A 75 -19.29 -0.93 -0.94
N GLY A 76 -18.72 -1.28 0.21
CA GLY A 76 -17.35 -1.82 0.32
C GLY A 76 -16.21 -0.92 -0.20
N SER A 77 -16.07 0.29 0.34
CA SER A 77 -15.03 1.27 0.00
C SER A 77 -13.60 0.74 0.27
N LYS A 78 -13.08 -0.01 -0.70
CA LYS A 78 -11.77 -0.68 -0.76
C LYS A 78 -10.63 0.10 -0.09
N GLY A 79 -10.30 -0.27 1.15
CA GLY A 79 -9.03 0.03 1.83
C GLY A 79 -9.12 0.88 3.10
N GLY A 80 -8.09 0.82 3.94
CA GLY A 80 -7.77 1.89 4.88
C GLY A 80 -6.49 2.56 4.41
N TYR A 81 -5.95 3.50 5.19
CA TYR A 81 -4.56 3.92 4.99
C TYR A 81 -3.63 2.94 5.70
N TRP A 82 -2.40 2.82 5.21
CA TRP A 82 -1.31 2.12 5.84
C TRP A 82 -0.23 3.12 6.21
N THR A 83 0.32 2.99 7.41
CA THR A 83 1.42 3.82 7.89
C THR A 83 2.49 2.93 8.53
N VAL A 84 3.69 3.49 8.71
CA VAL A 84 4.79 2.84 9.41
C VAL A 84 4.75 3.30 10.87
N ASP A 85 4.85 2.36 11.80
CA ASP A 85 4.98 2.62 13.25
C ASP A 85 6.43 2.91 13.66
#